data_AF-A0AA41Z4C6-F1
#
_entry.id   AF-A0AA41Z4C6-F1
#
_cell.length_a   1.000
_cell.length_b   1.000
_cell.length_c   1.000
_cell.angle_alpha   90.00
_cell.angle_beta   90.00
_cell.angle_gamma   90.00
#
_symmetry.space_group_name_H-M   'P 1'
#
loop_
_entity.id
_entity.type
_entity.pdbx_description
1 polymer ?
#
loop_
_entity_poly.entity_id
_entity_poly.type
_entity_poly.pdbx_seq_one_letter_code
_entity_poly.pdbx_strand_id
1 'polypeptide(L)' 'MLRPKTLAQYPWVVVRIDCVQCDRRGCYRLARLAARYGPEQSLEGLLADLAHDCPWWRTNPRK' A
#
# COMPACT_ATOMS: atom_id res chain seq x y z
N MET A 1 -13.22 14.67 -6.16
CA MET A 1 -12.86 13.61 -5.18
C MET A 1 -11.34 13.58 -5.06
N LEU A 2 -10.78 13.94 -3.90
CA LEU A 2 -9.33 13.87 -3.70
C LEU A 2 -8.89 12.39 -3.66
N ARG A 3 -7.80 12.07 -4.37
CA ARG A 3 -7.12 10.79 -4.18
C ARG A 3 -6.46 10.79 -2.79
N PRO A 4 -6.73 9.79 -1.93
CA PRO A 4 -6.09 9.73 -0.63
C PRO A 4 -4.58 9.60 -0.81
N LYS A 5 -3.82 10.45 -0.12
CA LYS A 5 -2.35 10.44 -0.20
C LYS A 5 -1.71 9.65 0.94
N THR A 6 -2.39 9.58 2.08
CA THR A 6 -1.89 8.96 3.32
C THR A 6 -2.84 7.89 3.84
N LEU A 7 -2.36 7.09 4.81
CA LEU A 7 -3.20 6.12 5.51
C LEU A 7 -4.39 6.79 6.22
N ALA A 8 -4.20 7.96 6.84
CA ALA A 8 -5.27 8.70 7.50
C ALA A 8 -6.40 9.14 6.54
N GLN A 9 -6.07 9.40 5.27
CA GLN A 9 -7.04 9.81 4.25
C GLN A 9 -7.70 8.61 3.55
N TYR A 10 -7.21 7.39 3.77
CA TYR A 10 -7.72 6.22 3.08
C TYR A 10 -9.14 5.90 3.57
N PRO A 11 -10.16 5.89 2.69
CA PRO A 11 -11.56 5.90 3.12
C PRO A 11 -12.07 4.53 3.60
N TRP A 12 -11.26 3.48 3.49
CA TRP A 12 -11.68 2.10 3.78
C TRP A 12 -10.93 1.50 4.97
N VAL A 13 -11.62 0.66 5.72
CA VAL A 13 -11.05 -0.05 6.89
C VAL A 13 -10.03 -1.12 6.47
N VAL A 14 -10.14 -1.64 5.25
CA VAL A 14 -9.27 -2.69 4.71
C VAL A 14 -8.51 -2.16 3.49
N VAL A 15 -7.20 -2.27 3.53
CA VAL A 15 -6.29 -2.00 2.41
C VAL A 15 -5.98 -3.32 1.73
N ARG A 16 -6.26 -3.40 0.43
CA ARG A 16 -5.99 -4.57 -0.40
C ARG A 16 -4.78 -4.31 -1.28
N ILE A 17 -3.89 -5.29 -1.36
CA ILE A 17 -2.72 -5.27 -2.21
C ILE A 17 -2.84 -6.43 -3.17
N ASP A 18 -2.62 -6.15 -4.45
CA ASP A 18 -2.63 -7.13 -5.52
C ASP A 18 -1.52 -6.76 -6.52
N CYS A 19 -0.54 -7.65 -6.65
CA CYS A 19 0.51 -7.54 -7.64
C CYS A 19 0.26 -8.55 -8.76
N VAL A 20 -0.10 -8.05 -9.94
CA VAL A 20 -0.38 -8.87 -11.13
C VAL A 20 0.84 -9.60 -11.71
N GLN A 21 2.06 -9.29 -11.22
CA GLN A 21 3.31 -9.86 -11.74
C GLN A 21 3.86 -11.00 -10.87
N CYS A 22 3.85 -10.86 -9.54
CA CYS A 22 4.33 -11.91 -8.63
C CYS A 22 3.21 -12.66 -7.89
N ASP A 23 1.95 -12.45 -8.29
CA ASP A 23 0.74 -12.99 -7.66
C ASP A 23 0.61 -12.68 -6.16
N ARG A 24 1.32 -11.66 -5.67
CA ARG A 24 1.23 -11.22 -4.28
C ARG A 24 -0.12 -10.61 -4.03
N ARG A 25 -0.87 -11.21 -3.11
CA ARG A 25 -2.16 -10.71 -2.66
C ARG A 25 -2.16 -10.59 -1.13
N GLY A 26 -2.72 -9.50 -0.63
CA GLY A 26 -2.76 -9.23 0.81
C GLY A 26 -3.93 -8.34 1.18
N CYS A 27 -4.48 -8.57 2.37
CA CYS A 27 -5.52 -7.73 2.96
C CYS A 27 -5.07 -7.31 4.36
N TYR A 28 -4.96 -6.01 4.59
CA TYR A 28 -4.49 -5.45 5.84
C TYR A 28 -5.56 -4.52 6.42
N ARG A 29 -5.75 -4.55 7.75
CA ARG A 29 -6.57 -3.54 8.41
C ARG A 29 -5.81 -2.21 8.43
N LEU A 30 -6.48 -1.13 8.03
CA LEU A 30 -5.93 0.22 8.02
C LEU A 30 -5.33 0.59 9.37
N ALA A 31 -6.05 0.29 10.47
CA ALA A 31 -5.57 0.55 11.82
C ALA A 31 -4.25 -0.17 12.15
N ARG A 32 -4.02 -1.39 11.63
CA ARG A 32 -2.74 -2.10 11.80
C ARG A 32 -1.62 -1.47 11.00
N LEU A 33 -1.91 -0.99 9.78
CA LEU A 33 -0.93 -0.28 8.97
C LEU A 33 -0.58 1.07 9.62
N ALA A 34 -1.57 1.83 10.07
CA ALA A 34 -1.35 3.11 10.73
C ALA A 34 -0.59 2.95 12.07
N ALA A 35 -0.86 1.88 12.83
CA ALA A 35 -0.11 1.58 14.05
C ALA A 35 1.36 1.21 13.78
N ARG A 36 1.66 0.61 12.62
CA ARG A 36 3.01 0.17 12.25
C ARG A 36 3.84 1.25 11.55
N TYR A 37 3.23 1.99 10.63
CA TYR A 37 3.91 2.95 9.77
C TYR A 37 3.58 4.42 10.11
N GLY A 38 2.60 4.65 10.97
CA GLY A 38 2.07 5.97 11.26
C GLY A 38 0.91 6.36 10.33
N PRO A 39 -0.04 7.19 10.80
CA PRO A 39 -1.20 7.63 10.02
C PRO A 39 -0.83 8.52 8.83
N GLU A 40 0.29 9.26 8.93
CA GLU A 40 0.77 10.17 7.88
C GLU A 40 1.60 9.46 6.81
N GLN A 41 1.88 8.16 6.94
CA GLN A 41 2.58 7.40 5.91
C GLN A 41 1.84 7.52 4.57
N SER A 42 2.58 7.86 3.52
CA SER A 42 2.02 7.95 2.18
C SER A 42 1.68 6.56 1.63
N LEU A 43 0.62 6.48 0.82
CA LEU A 43 0.25 5.20 0.19
C LEU A 43 1.35 4.71 -0.77
N GLU A 44 2.04 5.63 -1.45
CA GLU A 44 3.18 5.32 -2.33
C GLU A 44 4.36 4.73 -1.55
N GLY A 45 4.74 5.37 -0.43
CA GLY A 45 5.80 4.87 0.44
C GLY A 45 5.45 3.52 1.05
N LEU A 46 4.20 3.37 1.51
CA LEU A 46 3.71 2.08 2.02
C LEU A 46 3.78 0.98 0.96
N LEU A 47 3.41 1.27 -0.29
CA LEU A 47 3.54 0.30 -1.38
C LEU A 47 5.00 -0.04 -1.65
N ALA A 48 5.91 0.93 -1.60
CA ALA A 48 7.35 0.69 -1.75
C ALA A 48 7.91 -0.22 -0.66
N ASP A 49 7.49 -0.02 0.59
CA ASP A 49 7.89 -0.87 1.71
C ASP A 49 7.35 -2.29 1.58
N LEU A 50 6.08 -2.44 1.19
CA LEU A 50 5.42 -3.76 1.06
C LEU A 50 5.82 -4.52 -0.20
N ALA A 51 6.35 -3.82 -1.21
CA ALA A 51 6.83 -4.40 -2.45
C ALA A 51 8.36 -4.44 -2.54
N HIS A 52 9.08 -4.14 -1.45
CA HIS A 52 10.54 -4.12 -1.43
C HIS A 52 11.18 -5.44 -1.91
N ASP A 53 10.55 -6.56 -1.56
CA ASP A 53 10.95 -7.92 -1.93
C ASP A 53 10.24 -8.43 -3.20
N CYS A 54 9.48 -7.59 -3.91
CA CYS A 54 8.88 -7.96 -5.18
C CYS A 54 9.91 -7.86 -6.32
N PRO A 55 10.21 -8.95 -7.06
CA PRO A 55 11.19 -8.94 -8.14
C PRO A 55 10.88 -7.96 -9.28
N TRP A 56 9.59 -7.66 -9.45
CA TRP A 56 9.07 -6.82 -10.54
C TRP A 56 8.73 -5.40 -10.10
N TRP A 57 9.03 -5.02 -8.85
CA TRP A 57 8.67 -3.71 -8.34
C TRP A 57 9.25 -2.59 -9.20
N ARG A 58 10.54 -2.63 -9.58
CA ARG A 58 11.17 -1.55 -10.36
C ARG A 58 10.66 -1.43 -11.80
N THR A 59 10.04 -2.47 -12.34
CA THR A 59 9.58 -2.53 -13.73
C THR A 59 8.06 -2.34 -13.86
N ASN A 60 7.33 -2.22 -12.76
CA ASN A 60 5.88 -2.01 -12.80
C ASN A 60 5.53 -0.56 -13.20
N PRO A 61 4.86 -0.33 -14.35
CA PRO A 61 4.48 1.00 -14.81
C PRO A 61 3.29 1.61 -14.05
N ARG A 62 2.69 0.89 -13.10
CA ARG A 62 1.51 1.32 -12.32
C ARG A 62 1.83 1.84 -10.91
N LYS A 63 3.04 2.37 -10.70
CA LYS A 63 3.41 3.00 -9.42
C LYS A 63 2.69 4.32 -9.20
#